data_AF-A0A7W8CSZ5-F1
#
_entry.id   AF-A0A7W8CSZ5-F1
#
_cell.length_a   1.000
_cell.length_b   1.000
_cell.length_c   1.000
_cell.angle_alpha   90.00
_cell.angle_beta   90.00
_cell.angle_gamma   90.00
#
_symmetry.space_group_name_H-M   'P 1'
#
loop_
_entity.id
_entity.type
_entity.pdbx_description
1 polymer ?
#
loop_
_entity_poly.entity_id
_entity_poly.type
_entity_poly.pdbx_seq_one_letter_code
_entity_poly.pdbx_strand_id
1 'polypeptide(L)'
;MKSVIYYPYFEVQDTTWLKFASLYIGRLTTMIPTNAMRHISDESRSLLEDKSFIRNYNSLRSFSEKVPLIAMTEVDKFLKNPYFKYYGIPKERLVSKDYQTYEIFDEKFSLAWREYCLEKGLGHRSKNGIKVTNEIALIYMHALAKQVAVSKNSSPITDSKYGQEFLSLVAPHNIGAQVRSATHEEFAKRVINFKLPVAIEDIEIKEFMDLRKDKDFIKNQKAFHASLDSYLENNDEEYMYRYLDSLSEMERDIKRWIPLAYSLGVAATEIIVEPENPLNLLSIGESMMEFGTVAINPNEENRLKRSSNKFLTNISNIQLNN
;
A
#
# COMPACT_ATOMS: atom_id res chain seq x y z
N MET A 1 0.81 4.38 11.32
CA MET A 1 1.66 4.71 10.16
C MET A 1 1.48 6.15 9.70
N LYS A 2 2.52 6.97 9.92
CA LYS A 2 2.43 8.42 9.76
C LYS A 2 2.46 8.90 8.31
N SER A 3 3.24 8.26 7.44
CA SER A 3 3.40 8.65 6.03
C SER A 3 3.93 7.49 5.18
N VAL A 4 3.44 7.35 3.95
CA VAL A 4 3.88 6.31 2.99
C VAL A 4 4.11 6.90 1.60
N ILE A 5 4.93 6.21 0.79
CA ILE A 5 5.24 6.59 -0.60
C ILE A 5 4.58 5.60 -1.56
N TYR A 6 3.61 6.06 -2.35
CA TYR A 6 2.89 5.23 -3.32
C TYR A 6 3.69 4.99 -4.60
N TYR A 7 3.66 3.75 -5.10
CA TYR A 7 4.29 3.32 -6.34
C TYR A 7 3.55 2.10 -6.93
N PRO A 8 3.79 1.69 -8.19
CA PRO A 8 4.60 2.36 -9.23
C PRO A 8 3.84 3.46 -9.98
N TYR A 9 2.50 3.44 -9.91
CA TYR A 9 1.63 4.31 -10.70
C TYR A 9 1.55 5.74 -10.14
N PHE A 10 0.94 6.64 -10.92
CA PHE A 10 0.71 8.02 -10.48
C PHE A 10 -0.45 8.14 -9.51
N GLU A 11 -1.48 7.32 -9.70
CA GLU A 11 -2.69 7.28 -8.89
C GLU A 11 -2.96 5.86 -8.40
N VAL A 12 -3.63 5.75 -7.25
CA VAL A 12 -4.08 4.47 -6.71
C VAL A 12 -5.07 3.85 -7.68
N GLN A 13 -4.84 2.59 -8.06
CA GLN A 13 -5.66 1.85 -9.02
C GLN A 13 -6.86 1.16 -8.33
N ASP A 14 -6.70 0.79 -7.07
CA ASP A 14 -7.70 0.12 -6.25
C ASP A 14 -8.42 1.14 -5.35
N THR A 15 -9.63 1.56 -5.74
CA THR A 15 -10.41 2.57 -5.02
C THR A 15 -10.80 2.11 -3.61
N THR A 16 -11.07 0.82 -3.42
CA THR A 16 -11.32 0.23 -2.09
C THR A 16 -10.08 0.36 -1.21
N TRP A 17 -8.89 0.06 -1.75
CA TRP A 17 -7.63 0.28 -1.06
C TRP A 17 -7.44 1.75 -0.70
N LEU A 18 -7.79 2.69 -1.60
CA LEU A 18 -7.68 4.13 -1.35
C LEU A 18 -8.58 4.60 -0.20
N LYS A 19 -9.83 4.15 -0.17
CA LYS A 19 -10.78 4.44 0.90
C LYS A 19 -10.28 3.87 2.24
N PHE A 20 -9.80 2.63 2.24
CA PHE A 20 -9.14 2.06 3.41
C PHE A 20 -7.97 2.94 3.85
N ALA A 21 -7.06 3.24 2.93
CA ALA A 21 -5.84 3.99 3.21
C ALA A 21 -6.17 5.35 3.86
N SER A 22 -7.22 6.01 3.41
CA SER A 22 -7.66 7.29 3.96
C SER A 22 -8.07 7.22 5.44
N LEU A 23 -8.58 6.07 5.91
CA LEU A 23 -8.98 5.89 7.29
C LEU A 23 -7.79 5.66 8.23
N TYR A 24 -6.80 4.88 7.77
CA TYR A 24 -5.77 4.33 8.67
C TYR A 24 -4.37 4.90 8.42
N ILE A 25 -4.10 5.54 7.27
CA ILE A 25 -2.80 6.14 6.97
C ILE A 25 -2.85 7.64 7.24
N GLY A 26 -1.77 8.15 7.85
CA GLY A 26 -1.64 9.57 8.13
C GLY A 26 -1.51 10.41 6.85
N ARG A 27 -0.68 9.97 5.90
CA ARG A 27 -0.45 10.63 4.61
C ARG A 27 0.02 9.67 3.52
N LEU A 28 -0.53 9.81 2.33
CA LEU A 28 -0.09 9.11 1.11
C LEU A 28 0.69 10.08 0.22
N THR A 29 1.92 9.73 -0.14
CA THR A 29 2.76 10.57 -1.01
C THR A 29 2.95 9.89 -2.35
N THR A 30 2.46 10.51 -3.42
CA THR A 30 2.71 10.07 -4.79
C THR A 30 3.98 10.71 -5.35
N MET A 31 4.45 10.21 -6.49
CA MET A 31 5.62 10.73 -7.19
C MET A 31 5.23 11.02 -8.64
N ILE A 32 4.33 11.98 -8.87
CA ILE A 32 3.80 12.30 -10.20
C ILE A 32 4.69 13.37 -10.84
N PRO A 33 5.31 13.08 -11.99
CA PRO A 33 6.02 14.06 -12.82
C PRO A 33 5.12 15.25 -13.19
N THR A 34 5.69 16.45 -13.31
CA THR A 34 4.94 17.64 -13.73
C THR A 34 4.29 17.41 -15.10
N ASN A 35 5.02 16.80 -16.04
CA ASN A 35 4.49 16.50 -17.37
C ASN A 35 3.45 15.37 -17.37
N ALA A 36 3.35 14.62 -16.26
CA ALA A 36 2.37 13.56 -16.06
C ALA A 36 1.05 14.03 -15.42
N MET A 37 0.99 15.26 -14.89
CA MET A 37 -0.21 15.76 -14.20
C MET A 37 -1.45 15.87 -15.10
N ARG A 38 -1.25 15.99 -16.42
CA ARG A 38 -2.35 15.94 -17.41
C ARG A 38 -2.87 14.53 -17.68
N HIS A 39 -2.17 13.50 -17.20
CA HIS A 39 -2.48 12.09 -17.45
C HIS A 39 -3.16 11.39 -16.27
N ILE A 40 -3.35 12.08 -15.14
CA ILE A 40 -4.12 11.55 -13.99
C ILE A 40 -5.60 11.91 -14.12
N SER A 41 -6.45 11.10 -13.48
CA SER A 41 -7.89 11.33 -13.41
C SER A 41 -8.25 12.64 -12.67
N ASP A 42 -9.47 13.13 -12.92
CA ASP A 42 -10.00 14.32 -12.22
C ASP A 42 -10.18 14.06 -10.73
N GLU A 43 -10.60 12.85 -10.34
CA GLU A 43 -10.69 12.41 -8.94
C GLU A 43 -9.31 12.49 -8.26
N SER A 44 -8.27 11.90 -8.86
CA SER A 44 -6.90 12.00 -8.33
C SER A 44 -6.38 13.43 -8.24
N ARG A 45 -6.72 14.28 -9.21
CA ARG A 45 -6.36 15.70 -9.18
C ARG A 45 -7.04 16.40 -8.01
N SER A 46 -8.33 16.18 -7.80
CA SER A 46 -9.08 16.72 -6.67
C SER A 46 -8.48 16.28 -5.33
N LEU A 47 -8.10 15.01 -5.19
CA LEU A 47 -7.48 14.49 -3.96
C LEU A 47 -6.11 15.11 -3.67
N LEU A 48 -5.33 15.41 -4.71
CA LEU A 48 -4.05 16.11 -4.57
C LEU A 48 -4.21 17.58 -4.19
N GLU A 49 -5.25 18.24 -4.70
CA GLU A 49 -5.57 19.64 -4.42
C GLU A 49 -6.08 19.84 -2.98
N ASP A 50 -6.85 18.88 -2.45
CA ASP A 50 -7.37 18.89 -1.08
C ASP A 50 -6.25 18.80 -0.02
N LYS A 51 -5.14 18.12 -0.33
CA LYS A 51 -3.91 18.03 0.50
C LYS A 51 -4.07 17.43 1.92
N SER A 52 -5.27 17.01 2.32
CA SER A 52 -5.54 16.39 3.63
C SER A 52 -4.96 14.97 3.73
N PHE A 53 -4.94 14.25 2.62
CA PHE A 53 -4.49 12.86 2.56
C PHE A 53 -3.35 12.62 1.57
N ILE A 54 -3.56 12.96 0.30
CA ILE A 54 -2.61 12.72 -0.77
C ILE A 54 -1.74 13.96 -1.01
N ARG A 55 -0.44 13.76 -1.19
CA ARG A 55 0.49 14.80 -1.66
C ARG A 55 1.39 14.27 -2.75
N ASN A 56 1.84 15.16 -3.62
CA ASN A 56 2.84 14.82 -4.62
C ASN A 56 4.25 15.23 -4.16
N TYR A 57 5.22 14.35 -4.38
CA TYR A 57 6.64 14.64 -4.17
C TYR A 57 7.32 14.94 -5.51
N ASN A 58 7.62 16.23 -5.73
CA ASN A 58 8.10 16.72 -7.03
C ASN A 58 9.63 16.79 -7.14
N SER A 59 10.37 16.64 -6.03
CA SER A 59 11.82 16.81 -5.99
C SER A 59 12.57 15.51 -6.29
N LEU A 60 12.20 14.80 -7.36
CA LEU A 60 12.82 13.51 -7.70
C LEU A 60 14.26 13.64 -8.21
N ARG A 61 14.65 14.84 -8.68
CA ARG A 61 15.98 15.10 -9.23
C ARG A 61 17.12 14.83 -8.24
N SER A 62 16.88 14.97 -6.94
CA SER A 62 17.90 14.66 -5.91
C SER A 62 18.29 13.17 -5.86
N PHE A 63 17.53 12.29 -6.51
CA PHE A 63 17.78 10.86 -6.54
C PHE A 63 18.34 10.36 -7.88
N SER A 64 18.57 11.28 -8.83
CA SER A 64 18.88 10.95 -10.22
C SER A 64 20.20 10.20 -10.41
N GLU A 65 21.13 10.25 -9.46
CA GLU A 65 22.40 9.52 -9.55
C GLU A 65 22.33 8.15 -8.85
N LYS A 66 21.77 8.10 -7.64
CA LYS A 66 21.76 6.89 -6.80
C LYS A 66 20.74 5.85 -7.26
N VAL A 67 19.53 6.27 -7.62
CA VAL A 67 18.44 5.34 -7.99
C VAL A 67 18.79 4.51 -9.23
N PRO A 68 19.32 5.08 -10.32
CA PRO A 68 19.73 4.31 -11.48
C PRO A 68 20.72 3.20 -11.14
N LEU A 69 21.75 3.48 -10.33
CA LEU A 69 22.76 2.47 -9.97
C LEU A 69 22.14 1.29 -9.22
N ILE A 70 21.24 1.57 -8.28
CA ILE A 70 20.48 0.53 -7.56
C ILE A 70 19.61 -0.26 -8.54
N ALA A 71 18.80 0.43 -9.34
CA ALA A 71 17.87 -0.21 -10.27
C ALA A 71 18.60 -1.06 -11.32
N MET A 72 19.69 -0.56 -11.91
CA MET A 72 20.52 -1.31 -12.87
C MET A 72 21.11 -2.57 -12.24
N THR A 73 21.57 -2.47 -10.99
CA THR A 73 22.11 -3.62 -10.25
C THR A 73 21.02 -4.68 -10.03
N GLU A 74 19.83 -4.26 -9.62
CA GLU A 74 18.70 -5.18 -9.40
C GLU A 74 18.18 -5.78 -10.72
N VAL A 75 18.10 -5.01 -11.81
CA VAL A 75 17.78 -5.53 -13.14
C VAL A 75 18.83 -6.54 -13.61
N ASP A 76 20.12 -6.26 -13.43
CA ASP A 76 21.18 -7.19 -13.80
C ASP A 76 21.10 -8.50 -13.02
N LYS A 77 20.84 -8.43 -11.71
CA LYS A 77 20.60 -9.62 -10.87
C LYS A 77 19.38 -10.40 -11.36
N PHE A 78 18.28 -9.70 -11.62
CA PHE A 78 17.05 -10.30 -12.13
C PHE A 78 17.31 -11.06 -13.45
N LEU A 79 17.95 -10.42 -14.44
CA LEU A 79 18.22 -11.01 -15.75
C LEU A 79 19.21 -12.19 -15.69
N LYS A 80 20.18 -12.14 -14.78
CA LYS A 80 21.19 -13.19 -14.56
C LYS A 80 20.71 -14.32 -13.66
N ASN A 81 19.53 -14.20 -13.04
CA ASN A 81 19.03 -15.20 -12.11
C ASN A 81 18.84 -16.55 -12.83
N PRO A 82 19.49 -17.65 -12.36
CA PRO A 82 19.36 -18.96 -12.99
C PRO A 82 17.93 -19.52 -12.93
N TYR A 83 17.12 -19.01 -12.01
CA TYR A 83 15.72 -19.37 -11.82
C TYR A 83 14.75 -18.43 -12.56
N PHE A 84 15.24 -17.56 -13.47
CA PHE A 84 14.42 -16.59 -14.19
C PHE A 84 13.15 -17.18 -14.85
N LYS A 85 13.27 -18.39 -15.40
CA LYS A 85 12.16 -19.12 -16.04
C LYS A 85 10.97 -19.36 -15.10
N TYR A 86 11.19 -19.39 -13.79
CA TYR A 86 10.14 -19.61 -12.79
C TYR A 86 9.35 -18.35 -12.48
N TYR A 87 9.78 -17.17 -12.96
CA TYR A 87 8.99 -15.94 -12.85
C TYR A 87 7.82 -15.89 -13.86
N GLY A 88 7.71 -16.87 -14.77
CA GLY A 88 6.65 -16.87 -15.78
C GLY A 88 6.78 -15.75 -16.83
N ILE A 89 7.96 -15.13 -16.93
CA ILE A 89 8.25 -14.04 -17.85
C ILE A 89 9.26 -14.57 -18.88
N PRO A 90 8.91 -14.66 -20.18
CA PRO A 90 9.89 -14.97 -21.22
C PRO A 90 10.93 -13.85 -21.35
N LYS A 91 12.22 -14.17 -21.54
CA LYS A 91 13.28 -13.13 -21.65
C LYS A 91 13.05 -12.25 -22.88
N GLU A 92 12.55 -12.84 -23.95
CA GLU A 92 12.23 -12.19 -25.23
C GLU A 92 11.17 -11.11 -25.04
N ARG A 93 10.27 -11.29 -24.06
CA ARG A 93 9.26 -10.29 -23.69
C ARG A 93 9.89 -9.00 -23.18
N LEU A 94 10.99 -9.09 -22.43
CA LEU A 94 11.66 -7.92 -21.84
C LEU A 94 12.28 -7.01 -22.90
N VAL A 95 12.75 -7.60 -24.00
CA VAL A 95 13.44 -6.87 -25.09
C VAL A 95 12.53 -6.56 -26.28
N SER A 96 11.30 -7.08 -26.29
CA SER A 96 10.33 -6.83 -27.35
C SER A 96 9.59 -5.51 -27.14
N LYS A 97 9.62 -4.64 -28.16
CA LYS A 97 8.94 -3.34 -28.14
C LYS A 97 7.44 -3.43 -27.91
N ASP A 98 6.81 -4.52 -28.36
CA ASP A 98 5.36 -4.73 -28.22
C ASP A 98 4.92 -4.87 -26.76
N TYR A 99 5.82 -5.34 -25.90
CA TYR A 99 5.58 -5.52 -24.47
C TYR A 99 6.14 -4.37 -23.62
N GLN A 100 6.90 -3.46 -24.22
CA GLN A 100 7.43 -2.26 -23.57
C GLN A 100 6.37 -1.16 -23.56
N THR A 101 5.34 -1.33 -22.74
CA THR A 101 4.17 -0.44 -22.72
C THR A 101 4.18 0.55 -21.56
N TYR A 102 5.00 0.30 -20.53
CA TYR A 102 5.07 1.17 -19.35
C TYR A 102 6.02 2.34 -19.60
N GLU A 103 5.51 3.57 -19.55
CA GLU A 103 6.31 4.79 -19.69
C GLU A 103 6.81 5.28 -18.33
N ILE A 104 8.13 5.26 -18.14
CA ILE A 104 8.79 6.02 -17.07
C ILE A 104 9.10 7.40 -17.65
N PHE A 105 8.75 8.46 -16.93
CA PHE A 105 8.96 9.84 -17.36
C PHE A 105 10.39 10.31 -17.05
N ASP A 106 10.91 11.19 -17.89
CA ASP A 106 12.28 11.72 -17.79
C ASP A 106 12.57 12.42 -16.47
N GLU A 107 11.58 13.03 -15.84
CA GLU A 107 11.72 13.68 -14.54
C GLU A 107 12.01 12.68 -13.40
N LYS A 108 11.83 11.38 -13.63
CA LYS A 108 12.04 10.33 -12.63
C LYS A 108 13.43 9.71 -12.66
N PHE A 109 14.18 9.86 -13.76
CA PHE A 109 15.44 9.16 -13.97
C PHE A 109 16.51 10.03 -14.62
N SER A 110 17.77 9.60 -14.53
CA SER A 110 18.88 10.26 -15.23
C SER A 110 19.16 9.63 -16.59
N LEU A 111 19.94 10.35 -17.39
CA LEU A 111 20.42 9.89 -18.69
C LEU A 111 21.05 8.48 -18.62
N ALA A 112 21.82 8.18 -17.57
CA ALA A 112 22.44 6.88 -17.38
C ALA A 112 21.43 5.73 -17.36
N TRP A 113 20.28 5.90 -16.70
CA TRP A 113 19.21 4.89 -16.72
C TRP A 113 18.67 4.68 -18.13
N ARG A 114 18.43 5.77 -18.86
CA ARG A 114 17.92 5.71 -20.23
C ARG A 114 18.89 4.95 -21.13
N GLU A 115 20.17 5.30 -21.08
CA GLU A 115 21.22 4.69 -21.91
C GLU A 115 21.33 3.19 -21.62
N TYR A 116 21.38 2.80 -20.34
CA TYR A 116 21.37 1.40 -19.93
C TYR A 116 20.19 0.60 -20.52
N CYS A 117 18.96 1.15 -20.44
CA CYS A 117 17.79 0.47 -20.99
C CYS A 117 17.84 0.36 -22.52
N LEU A 118 18.31 1.39 -23.21
CA LEU A 118 18.42 1.40 -24.68
C LEU A 118 19.50 0.41 -25.16
N GLU A 119 20.69 0.43 -24.55
CA GLU A 119 21.82 -0.44 -24.91
C GLU A 119 21.50 -1.92 -24.71
N LYS A 120 20.74 -2.25 -23.65
CA LYS A 120 20.31 -3.63 -23.39
C LYS A 120 19.02 -4.04 -24.10
N GLY A 121 18.43 -3.15 -24.89
CA GLY A 121 17.15 -3.39 -25.56
C GLY A 121 15.96 -3.52 -24.62
N LEU A 122 16.11 -3.17 -23.33
CA LEU A 122 15.07 -3.27 -22.29
C LEU A 122 14.02 -2.14 -22.37
N GLY A 123 14.25 -1.16 -23.25
CA GLY A 123 13.30 -0.09 -23.50
C GLY A 123 13.53 0.62 -24.81
N HIS A 124 12.60 1.50 -25.15
CA HIS A 124 12.72 2.43 -26.28
C HIS A 124 12.24 3.83 -25.89
N ARG A 125 12.76 4.85 -26.56
CA ARG A 125 12.38 6.24 -26.30
C ARG A 125 10.91 6.47 -26.60
N SER A 126 10.27 7.28 -25.77
CA SER A 126 8.91 7.76 -25.96
C SER A 126 8.87 9.29 -25.88
N LYS A 127 7.68 9.88 -26.01
CA LYS A 127 7.51 11.34 -26.00
C LYS A 127 7.89 11.96 -24.65
N ASN A 128 7.57 11.29 -23.53
CA ASN A 128 7.78 11.84 -22.19
C ASN A 128 8.89 11.11 -21.41
N GLY A 129 9.47 10.05 -21.98
CA GLY A 129 10.70 9.46 -21.48
C GLY A 129 11.10 8.15 -22.12
N ILE A 130 10.98 7.05 -21.37
CA ILE A 130 11.33 5.71 -21.85
C ILE A 130 10.21 4.72 -21.57
N LYS A 131 9.88 3.93 -22.59
CA LYS A 131 8.97 2.80 -22.50
C LYS A 131 9.75 1.52 -22.25
N VAL A 132 9.37 0.81 -21.20
CA VAL A 132 9.96 -0.47 -20.76
C VAL A 132 8.83 -1.45 -20.43
N THR A 133 9.14 -2.72 -20.14
CA THR A 133 8.12 -3.64 -19.64
C THR A 133 7.75 -3.32 -18.18
N ASN A 134 6.62 -3.85 -17.72
CA ASN A 134 6.13 -3.60 -16.37
C ASN A 134 7.12 -4.07 -15.29
N GLU A 135 7.81 -5.18 -15.51
CA GLU A 135 8.82 -5.77 -14.62
C GLU A 135 9.99 -4.80 -14.40
N ILE A 136 10.53 -4.27 -15.50
CA ILE A 136 11.66 -3.32 -15.46
C ILE A 136 11.22 -2.02 -14.79
N ALA A 137 10.01 -1.54 -15.10
CA ALA A 137 9.43 -0.38 -14.44
C ALA A 137 9.22 -0.59 -12.94
N LEU A 138 8.73 -1.76 -12.52
CA LEU A 138 8.52 -2.11 -11.12
C LEU A 138 9.83 -2.11 -10.33
N ILE A 139 10.90 -2.71 -10.87
CA ILE A 139 12.23 -2.68 -10.23
C ILE A 139 12.70 -1.23 -10.05
N TYR A 140 12.61 -0.41 -11.11
CA TYR A 140 13.04 0.98 -11.06
C TYR A 140 12.22 1.81 -10.06
N MET A 141 10.89 1.74 -10.17
CA MET A 141 9.97 2.51 -9.35
C MET A 141 10.02 2.10 -7.88
N HIS A 142 10.26 0.82 -7.58
CA HIS A 142 10.50 0.35 -6.23
C HIS A 142 11.80 0.92 -5.65
N ALA A 143 12.90 0.89 -6.42
CA ALA A 143 14.17 1.50 -6.00
C ALA A 143 14.02 3.01 -5.74
N LEU A 144 13.30 3.73 -6.63
CA LEU A 144 12.98 5.15 -6.45
C LEU A 144 12.15 5.38 -5.19
N ALA A 145 11.05 4.64 -5.01
CA ALA A 145 10.16 4.76 -3.87
C ALA A 145 10.92 4.54 -2.55
N LYS A 146 11.82 3.54 -2.49
CA LYS A 146 12.68 3.31 -1.32
C LYS A 146 13.57 4.50 -1.00
N GLN A 147 14.22 5.11 -2.00
CA GLN A 147 15.08 6.28 -1.74
C GLN A 147 14.28 7.50 -1.28
N VAL A 148 13.11 7.75 -1.87
CA VAL A 148 12.22 8.82 -1.40
C VAL A 148 11.74 8.53 0.02
N ALA A 149 11.34 7.29 0.30
CA ALA A 149 10.86 6.84 1.60
C ALA A 149 11.90 7.08 2.71
N VAL A 150 13.16 6.69 2.49
CA VAL A 150 14.27 6.97 3.42
C VAL A 150 14.41 8.48 3.68
N SER A 151 14.40 9.31 2.64
CA SER A 151 14.52 10.78 2.80
C SER A 151 13.36 11.44 3.56
N LYS A 152 12.23 10.73 3.68
CA LYS A 152 10.99 11.23 4.27
C LYS A 152 10.61 10.54 5.56
N ASN A 153 11.47 9.67 6.09
CA ASN A 153 11.13 8.78 7.20
C ASN A 153 9.73 8.14 7.01
N SER A 154 9.53 7.62 5.81
CA SER A 154 8.29 7.01 5.34
C SER A 154 8.61 5.63 4.79
N SER A 155 7.59 4.89 4.36
CA SER A 155 7.80 3.57 3.75
C SER A 155 7.10 3.44 2.40
N PRO A 156 7.67 2.70 1.44
CA PRO A 156 7.06 2.51 0.13
C PRO A 156 5.84 1.57 0.21
N ILE A 157 4.80 1.86 -0.56
CA ILE A 157 3.55 1.10 -0.57
C ILE A 157 3.00 0.95 -1.98
N THR A 158 2.38 -0.20 -2.30
CA THR A 158 1.79 -0.42 -3.63
C THR A 158 0.49 -1.20 -3.57
N ASP A 159 -0.55 -0.73 -4.25
CA ASP A 159 -1.77 -1.50 -4.48
C ASP A 159 -1.65 -2.41 -5.71
N SER A 160 -0.46 -2.74 -6.19
CA SER A 160 -0.28 -3.72 -7.26
C SER A 160 0.00 -5.10 -6.68
N LYS A 161 -0.97 -6.02 -6.74
CA LYS A 161 -0.77 -7.42 -6.30
C LYS A 161 0.38 -8.07 -7.07
N TYR A 162 0.33 -7.96 -8.40
CA TYR A 162 1.40 -8.42 -9.27
C TYR A 162 2.75 -7.79 -8.92
N GLY A 163 2.78 -6.48 -8.65
CA GLY A 163 4.00 -5.79 -8.26
C GLY A 163 4.63 -6.33 -6.97
N GLN A 164 3.81 -6.61 -5.96
CA GLN A 164 4.28 -7.21 -4.70
C GLN A 164 4.82 -8.61 -4.91
N GLU A 165 4.05 -9.48 -5.57
CA GLU A 165 4.43 -10.87 -5.84
C GLU A 165 5.74 -10.91 -6.64
N PHE A 166 5.83 -10.11 -7.70
CA PHE A 166 7.03 -10.00 -8.50
C PHE A 166 8.24 -9.51 -7.68
N LEU A 167 8.11 -8.42 -6.93
CA LEU A 167 9.21 -7.87 -6.13
C LEU A 167 9.64 -8.83 -5.01
N SER A 168 8.71 -9.61 -4.44
CA SER A 168 8.99 -10.68 -3.46
C SER A 168 9.97 -11.72 -3.98
N LEU A 169 9.91 -11.96 -5.28
CA LEU A 169 10.73 -12.95 -5.95
C LEU A 169 12.08 -12.38 -6.40
N VAL A 170 12.08 -11.16 -6.95
CA VAL A 170 13.28 -10.59 -7.59
C VAL A 170 14.16 -9.77 -6.67
N ALA A 171 13.61 -9.28 -5.55
CA ALA A 171 14.32 -8.42 -4.61
C ALA A 171 14.01 -8.81 -3.14
N PRO A 172 14.20 -10.08 -2.72
CA PRO A 172 13.79 -10.57 -1.40
C PRO A 172 14.53 -9.88 -0.25
N HIS A 173 15.83 -9.59 -0.42
CA HIS A 173 16.62 -8.84 0.56
C HIS A 173 16.25 -7.35 0.64
N ASN A 174 15.49 -6.85 -0.34
CA ASN A 174 14.97 -5.49 -0.35
C ASN A 174 13.58 -5.36 0.29
N ILE A 175 13.01 -6.47 0.76
CA ILE A 175 11.70 -6.55 1.44
C ILE A 175 11.84 -6.66 2.97
N GLY A 176 13.06 -6.86 3.48
CA GLY A 176 13.36 -6.82 4.91
C GLY A 176 12.87 -8.07 5.66
N ALA A 177 13.59 -8.40 6.73
CA ALA A 177 13.35 -9.46 7.72
C ALA A 177 11.89 -9.93 7.99
N GLN A 178 11.37 -10.85 7.17
CA GLN A 178 9.97 -11.32 7.23
C GLN A 178 9.65 -12.42 8.26
N VAL A 179 10.60 -12.96 9.03
CA VAL A 179 10.36 -14.23 9.75
C VAL A 179 9.96 -14.06 11.23
N ARG A 180 10.12 -12.87 11.83
CA ARG A 180 9.73 -12.65 13.25
C ARG A 180 8.56 -11.68 13.47
N SER A 181 8.17 -10.91 12.44
CA SER A 181 7.10 -9.90 12.52
C SER A 181 5.73 -10.40 11.99
N ALA A 182 5.71 -11.52 11.29
CA ALA A 182 4.52 -12.04 10.61
C ALA A 182 3.31 -12.31 11.53
N THR A 183 3.52 -12.72 12.79
CA THR A 183 2.43 -13.03 13.75
C THR A 183 1.74 -11.78 14.30
N HIS A 184 2.48 -10.74 14.68
CA HIS A 184 1.91 -9.47 15.18
C HIS A 184 1.31 -8.62 14.06
N GLU A 185 1.89 -8.71 12.87
CA GLU A 185 1.34 -8.11 11.67
C GLU A 185 0.02 -8.77 11.29
N GLU A 186 -0.05 -10.10 11.21
CA GLU A 186 -1.31 -10.80 10.97
C GLU A 186 -2.40 -10.45 11.98
N PHE A 187 -2.04 -10.18 13.24
CA PHE A 187 -2.96 -9.71 14.26
C PHE A 187 -3.52 -8.31 13.93
N ALA A 188 -2.67 -7.31 13.72
CA ALA A 188 -3.14 -5.96 13.34
C ALA A 188 -3.96 -5.98 12.04
N LYS A 189 -3.58 -6.83 11.09
CA LYS A 189 -4.35 -7.05 9.85
C LYS A 189 -5.74 -7.62 10.14
N ARG A 190 -5.83 -8.67 10.96
CA ARG A 190 -7.11 -9.28 11.32
C ARG A 190 -8.01 -8.30 12.05
N VAL A 191 -7.50 -7.60 13.07
CA VAL A 191 -8.29 -6.64 13.85
C VAL A 191 -8.77 -5.47 12.99
N ILE A 192 -7.91 -4.89 12.14
CA ILE A 192 -8.34 -3.78 11.26
C ILE A 192 -9.35 -4.27 10.21
N ASN A 193 -9.17 -5.47 9.63
CA ASN A 193 -10.15 -6.07 8.73
C ASN A 193 -11.54 -6.21 9.37
N PHE A 194 -11.61 -6.59 10.64
CA PHE A 194 -12.88 -6.73 11.37
C PHE A 194 -13.63 -5.40 11.57
N LYS A 195 -12.96 -4.25 11.46
CA LYS A 195 -13.52 -2.94 11.82
C LYS A 195 -13.86 -2.06 10.62
N LEU A 196 -13.75 -2.56 9.40
CA LEU A 196 -14.08 -1.81 8.20
C LEU A 196 -15.58 -1.53 8.06
N PRO A 197 -15.97 -0.38 7.45
CA PRO A 197 -17.36 -0.14 7.10
C PRO A 197 -17.89 -1.23 6.17
N VAL A 198 -19.10 -1.73 6.45
CA VAL A 198 -19.81 -2.61 5.52
C VAL A 198 -20.10 -1.79 4.25
N ALA A 199 -19.98 -2.42 3.08
CA ALA A 199 -20.20 -1.74 1.80
C ALA A 199 -19.32 -0.49 1.58
N ILE A 200 -18.06 -0.50 2.03
CA ILE A 200 -17.09 0.59 1.79
C ILE A 200 -16.95 0.96 0.30
N GLU A 201 -17.28 0.03 -0.60
CA GLU A 201 -17.31 0.24 -2.05
C GLU A 201 -18.37 1.25 -2.50
N ASP A 202 -19.50 1.34 -1.79
CA ASP A 202 -20.63 2.22 -2.12
C ASP A 202 -20.45 3.64 -1.57
N ILE A 203 -19.53 3.83 -0.61
CA ILE A 203 -19.26 5.12 0.00
C ILE A 203 -18.29 5.90 -0.89
N GLU A 204 -18.64 7.10 -1.36
CA GLU A 204 -17.73 7.91 -2.18
C GLU A 204 -16.44 8.26 -1.43
N ILE A 205 -15.30 8.34 -2.13
CA ILE A 205 -14.01 8.71 -1.50
C ILE A 205 -14.09 10.07 -0.79
N LYS A 206 -14.95 10.96 -1.29
CA LYS A 206 -15.16 12.31 -0.76
C LYS A 206 -15.63 12.28 0.70
N GLU A 207 -16.51 11.34 1.07
CA GLU A 207 -16.97 11.18 2.46
C GLU A 207 -15.80 10.90 3.41
N PHE A 208 -14.85 10.07 2.98
CA PHE A 208 -13.63 9.83 3.75
C PHE A 208 -12.72 11.05 3.81
N MET A 209 -12.62 11.83 2.72
CA MET A 209 -11.84 13.06 2.72
C MET A 209 -12.45 14.12 3.65
N ASP A 210 -13.78 14.19 3.72
CA ASP A 210 -14.47 15.11 4.61
C ASP A 210 -14.35 14.67 6.07
N LEU A 211 -14.42 13.38 6.38
CA LEU A 211 -14.05 12.84 7.70
C LEU A 211 -12.62 13.23 8.09
N ARG A 212 -11.67 13.21 7.15
CA ARG A 212 -10.27 13.62 7.38
C ARG A 212 -10.09 15.12 7.65
N LYS A 213 -11.11 15.95 7.41
CA LYS A 213 -11.10 17.37 7.79
C LYS A 213 -11.53 17.55 9.25
N ASP A 214 -12.16 16.54 9.85
CA ASP A 214 -12.52 16.54 11.26
C ASP A 214 -11.27 16.45 12.15
N LYS A 215 -11.17 17.37 13.12
CA LYS A 215 -9.99 17.49 13.99
C LYS A 215 -9.91 16.36 15.00
N ASP A 216 -11.06 15.88 15.48
CA ASP A 216 -11.14 14.80 16.46
C ASP A 216 -10.76 13.49 15.78
N PHE A 217 -11.24 13.25 14.55
CA PHE A 217 -10.80 12.10 13.76
C PHE A 217 -9.29 12.09 13.55
N ILE A 218 -8.69 13.21 13.13
CA ILE A 218 -7.22 13.28 12.93
C ILE A 218 -6.45 13.10 14.25
N LYS A 219 -6.99 13.60 15.37
CA LYS A 219 -6.41 13.39 16.69
C LYS A 219 -6.44 11.91 17.07
N ASN A 220 -7.58 11.24 16.88
CA ASN A 220 -7.76 9.82 17.18
C ASN A 220 -6.93 8.94 16.24
N GLN A 221 -6.81 9.29 14.97
CA GLN A 221 -5.92 8.62 14.02
C GLN A 221 -4.44 8.68 14.47
N LYS A 222 -3.99 9.83 15.00
CA LYS A 222 -2.64 9.96 15.55
C LYS A 222 -2.45 9.15 16.83
N ALA A 223 -3.45 9.12 17.70
CA ALA A 223 -3.42 8.30 18.92
C ALA A 223 -3.31 6.82 18.57
N PHE A 224 -4.11 6.36 17.58
CA PHE A 224 -4.03 5.02 17.01
C PHE A 224 -2.66 4.71 16.43
N HIS A 225 -2.02 5.64 15.72
CA HIS A 225 -0.65 5.41 15.24
C HIS A 225 0.35 5.30 16.39
N ALA A 226 0.24 6.14 17.42
CA ALA A 226 1.17 6.13 18.53
C ALA A 226 1.06 4.84 19.36
N SER A 227 -0.16 4.39 19.65
CA SER A 227 -0.42 3.14 20.37
C SER A 227 0.03 1.92 19.57
N LEU A 228 -0.21 1.90 18.25
CA LEU A 228 0.26 0.86 17.34
C LEU A 228 1.81 0.82 17.29
N ASP A 229 2.46 1.97 17.13
CA ASP A 229 3.93 2.07 17.13
C ASP A 229 4.48 1.53 18.47
N SER A 230 3.91 1.94 19.61
CA SER A 230 4.35 1.45 20.93
C SER A 230 4.12 -0.05 21.14
N TYR A 231 3.00 -0.59 20.68
CA TYR A 231 2.75 -2.03 20.72
C TYR A 231 3.78 -2.81 19.90
N LEU A 232 4.10 -2.33 18.70
CA LEU A 232 5.02 -3.01 17.79
C LEU A 232 6.48 -2.93 18.25
N GLU A 233 6.85 -1.88 18.98
CA GLU A 233 8.20 -1.72 19.55
C GLU A 233 8.42 -2.55 20.83
N ASN A 234 7.41 -2.66 21.68
CA ASN A 234 7.55 -3.25 23.03
C ASN A 234 7.01 -4.67 23.13
N ASN A 235 6.08 -5.04 22.24
CA ASN A 235 5.41 -6.35 22.20
C ASN A 235 4.86 -6.81 23.56
N ASP A 236 4.13 -5.92 24.23
CA ASP A 236 3.62 -6.09 25.59
C ASP A 236 2.10 -5.85 25.64
N GLU A 237 1.42 -6.58 26.53
CA GLU A 237 -0.05 -6.62 26.64
C GLU A 237 -0.66 -5.26 26.99
N GLU A 238 0.02 -4.45 27.80
CA GLU A 238 -0.47 -3.11 28.15
C GLU A 238 -0.60 -2.24 26.91
N TYR A 239 0.39 -2.30 26.02
CA TYR A 239 0.37 -1.56 24.76
C TYR A 239 -0.64 -2.12 23.77
N MET A 240 -0.90 -3.42 23.81
CA MET A 240 -1.97 -4.05 23.02
C MET A 240 -3.34 -3.49 23.43
N TYR A 241 -3.65 -3.37 24.72
CA TYR A 241 -4.92 -2.79 25.17
C TYR A 241 -5.07 -1.33 24.76
N ARG A 242 -4.02 -0.52 24.93
CA ARG A 242 -4.01 0.89 24.46
C ARG A 242 -4.23 0.98 22.95
N TYR A 243 -3.68 0.04 22.18
CA TYR A 243 -3.93 -0.06 20.74
C TYR A 243 -5.41 -0.35 20.45
N LEU A 244 -5.99 -1.37 21.09
CA LEU A 244 -7.39 -1.75 20.88
C LEU A 244 -8.37 -0.62 21.26
N ASP A 245 -8.10 0.10 22.35
CA ASP A 245 -8.87 1.27 22.77
C ASP A 245 -8.82 2.38 21.71
N SER A 246 -7.62 2.73 21.26
CA SER A 246 -7.45 3.76 20.23
C SER A 246 -8.08 3.39 18.88
N LEU A 247 -8.09 2.10 18.53
CA LEU A 247 -8.78 1.61 17.34
C LEU A 247 -10.30 1.69 17.49
N SER A 248 -10.83 1.39 18.68
CA SER A 248 -12.27 1.49 18.99
C SER A 248 -12.76 2.95 18.95
N GLU A 249 -11.93 3.90 19.40
CA GLU A 249 -12.22 5.33 19.23
C GLU A 249 -12.27 5.73 17.75
N MET A 250 -11.32 5.28 16.91
CA MET A 250 -11.41 5.53 15.47
C MET A 250 -12.66 4.92 14.85
N GLU A 251 -13.02 3.70 15.24
CA GLU A 251 -14.24 3.04 14.75
C GLU A 251 -15.49 3.86 15.12
N ARG A 252 -15.55 4.43 16.32
CA ARG A 252 -16.65 5.29 16.78
C ARG A 252 -16.76 6.54 15.91
N ASP A 253 -15.65 7.18 15.59
CA ASP A 253 -15.64 8.35 14.70
C ASP A 253 -16.15 7.99 13.30
N ILE A 254 -15.65 6.89 12.73
CA ILE A 254 -16.06 6.41 11.40
C ILE A 254 -17.56 6.11 11.40
N LYS A 255 -18.07 5.40 12.42
CA LYS A 255 -19.51 5.08 12.56
C LYS A 255 -20.38 6.32 12.70
N ARG A 256 -19.93 7.32 13.45
CA ARG A 256 -20.65 8.59 13.62
C ARG A 256 -20.75 9.36 12.29
N TRP A 257 -19.71 9.29 11.49
CA TRP A 257 -19.59 10.08 10.26
C TRP A 257 -20.19 9.40 9.04
N ILE A 258 -20.14 8.07 8.98
CA ILE A 258 -20.69 7.28 7.88
C ILE A 258 -21.71 6.25 8.41
N PRO A 259 -22.90 6.70 8.86
CA PRO A 259 -23.86 5.83 9.56
C PRO A 259 -24.45 4.74 8.65
N LEU A 260 -24.71 5.09 7.38
CA LEU A 260 -25.36 4.19 6.41
C LEU A 260 -24.54 2.91 6.18
N ALA A 261 -23.21 3.02 6.20
CA ALA A 261 -22.27 1.92 5.97
C ALA A 261 -22.17 0.91 7.14
N TYR A 262 -22.67 1.24 8.32
CA TYR A 262 -22.73 0.29 9.45
C TYR A 262 -24.18 -0.13 9.79
N SER A 263 -25.17 0.58 9.26
CA SER A 263 -26.60 0.37 9.58
C SER A 263 -27.27 -0.80 8.85
N LEU A 264 -26.64 -1.38 7.80
CA LEU A 264 -27.23 -2.46 7.01
C LEU A 264 -26.58 -3.85 7.20
N GLY A 265 -25.77 -4.08 8.24
CA GLY A 265 -25.23 -5.43 8.44
C GLY A 265 -24.23 -5.69 9.56
N VAL A 266 -24.38 -5.11 10.77
CA VAL A 266 -23.53 -5.53 11.90
C VAL A 266 -24.35 -5.78 13.16
N ALA A 267 -24.59 -7.05 13.48
CA ALA A 267 -24.78 -7.47 14.86
C ALA A 267 -23.47 -7.18 15.60
N ALA A 268 -23.55 -6.39 16.67
CA ALA A 268 -22.39 -6.02 17.46
C ALA A 268 -21.73 -7.28 18.06
N THR A 269 -20.51 -7.60 17.66
CA THR A 269 -19.65 -8.52 18.39
C THR A 269 -18.82 -7.72 19.38
N GLU A 270 -19.11 -7.86 20.67
CA GLU A 270 -18.14 -7.52 21.71
C GLU A 270 -16.95 -8.48 21.59
N ILE A 271 -15.74 -7.93 21.40
CA ILE A 271 -14.52 -8.74 21.44
C ILE A 271 -14.17 -8.91 22.93
N ILE A 272 -14.54 -10.05 23.51
CA ILE A 272 -14.01 -10.47 24.81
C ILE A 272 -12.67 -11.15 24.53
N VAL A 273 -11.57 -10.46 24.83
CA VAL A 273 -10.23 -11.05 24.84
C VAL A 273 -10.06 -11.69 26.21
N GLU A 274 -10.12 -13.02 26.30
CA GLU A 274 -9.75 -13.71 27.55
C GLU A 274 -8.22 -13.65 27.73
N PRO A 275 -7.69 -13.29 28.91
CA PRO A 275 -6.28 -12.93 29.08
C PRO A 275 -5.30 -14.10 29.15
N GLU A 276 -5.74 -15.37 29.09
CA GLU A 276 -4.90 -16.47 29.57
C GLU A 276 -4.14 -17.29 28.50
N ASN A 277 -4.23 -16.97 27.20
CA ASN A 277 -3.35 -17.64 26.23
C ASN A 277 -3.26 -16.95 24.85
N PRO A 278 -2.09 -16.41 24.44
CA PRO A 278 -1.91 -15.81 23.11
C PRO A 278 -1.98 -16.84 21.95
N LEU A 279 -2.02 -18.14 22.25
CA LEU A 279 -2.12 -19.23 21.27
C LEU A 279 -3.56 -19.72 20.99
N ASN A 280 -4.58 -19.27 21.72
CA ASN A 280 -5.97 -19.69 21.52
C ASN A 280 -6.77 -18.82 20.53
N LEU A 281 -6.12 -17.90 19.81
CA LEU A 281 -6.76 -17.08 18.76
C LEU A 281 -7.24 -17.86 17.52
N LEU A 282 -7.05 -19.19 17.48
CA LEU A 282 -7.61 -20.07 16.46
C LEU A 282 -9.13 -20.30 16.62
N SER A 283 -9.72 -20.10 17.81
CA SER A 283 -11.16 -20.33 18.04
C SER A 283 -12.08 -19.16 17.68
N ILE A 284 -11.54 -17.95 17.46
CA ILE A 284 -12.32 -16.79 16.99
C ILE A 284 -12.74 -16.97 15.52
N GLY A 285 -12.07 -17.87 14.79
CA GLY A 285 -12.46 -18.24 13.42
C GLY A 285 -13.61 -19.25 13.32
N GLU A 286 -13.97 -19.95 14.41
CA GLU A 286 -14.94 -21.06 14.37
C GLU A 286 -16.33 -20.70 14.93
N SER A 287 -16.50 -19.55 15.61
CA SER A 287 -17.79 -19.17 16.23
C SER A 287 -18.66 -18.22 15.40
N MET A 288 -18.41 -18.07 14.09
CA MET A 288 -19.28 -17.27 13.20
C MET A 288 -19.83 -18.10 12.03
N MET A 289 -20.61 -19.11 12.38
CA MET A 289 -21.74 -19.51 11.55
C MET A 289 -22.98 -19.47 12.43
N GLU A 290 -23.75 -18.37 12.37
CA GLU A 290 -25.16 -18.43 11.99
C GLU A 290 -25.90 -17.07 12.13
N PHE A 291 -26.61 -16.75 11.03
CA PHE A 291 -27.76 -15.88 10.82
C PHE A 291 -27.64 -14.34 10.76
N GLY A 292 -28.05 -13.83 9.59
CA GLY A 292 -28.41 -12.43 9.32
C GLY A 292 -28.13 -12.00 7.87
N THR A 293 -28.77 -12.62 6.86
CA THR A 293 -28.54 -12.30 5.45
C THR A 293 -29.27 -11.02 5.01
N VAL A 294 -28.53 -9.93 4.81
CA VAL A 294 -28.72 -9.13 3.59
C VAL A 294 -27.81 -9.75 2.55
N ALA A 295 -28.37 -10.15 1.40
CA ALA A 295 -27.64 -10.84 0.36
C ALA A 295 -26.60 -9.91 -0.31
N ILE A 296 -25.45 -9.74 0.34
CA ILE A 296 -24.24 -9.29 -0.33
C ILE A 296 -23.78 -10.45 -1.20
N ASN A 297 -23.52 -10.19 -2.47
CA ASN A 297 -23.07 -11.22 -3.39
C ASN A 297 -21.78 -11.85 -2.82
N PRO A 298 -21.66 -13.19 -2.72
CA PRO A 298 -20.45 -13.85 -2.23
C PRO A 298 -19.18 -13.39 -2.95
N ASN A 299 -19.31 -12.91 -4.20
CA ASN A 299 -18.20 -12.34 -4.95
C ASN A 299 -17.75 -10.95 -4.47
N GLU A 300 -18.65 -10.12 -3.94
CA GLU A 300 -18.36 -8.79 -3.41
C GLU A 300 -17.71 -8.84 -2.03
N GLU A 301 -18.19 -9.72 -1.15
CA GLU A 301 -17.56 -9.97 0.14
C GLU A 301 -16.11 -10.47 -0.04
N ASN A 302 -15.90 -11.37 -1.01
CA ASN A 302 -14.58 -11.84 -1.37
C ASN A 302 -13.69 -10.75 -1.98
N ARG A 303 -14.25 -9.77 -2.70
CA ARG A 303 -13.50 -8.63 -3.26
C ARG A 303 -13.03 -7.68 -2.16
N LEU A 304 -13.92 -7.30 -1.25
CA LEU A 304 -13.63 -6.47 -0.08
C LEU A 304 -12.51 -7.09 0.78
N LYS A 305 -12.65 -8.38 1.12
CA LYS A 305 -11.62 -9.12 1.87
C LYS A 305 -10.28 -9.12 1.14
N ARG A 306 -10.27 -9.24 -0.19
CA ARG A 306 -9.02 -9.23 -1.00
C ARG A 306 -8.35 -7.85 -1.00
N SER A 307 -9.08 -6.76 -1.22
CA SER A 307 -8.51 -5.40 -1.23
C SER A 307 -7.98 -4.99 0.14
N SER A 308 -8.69 -5.32 1.22
CA SER A 308 -8.24 -5.05 2.58
C SER A 308 -7.04 -5.91 2.97
N ASN A 309 -7.05 -7.22 2.70
CA ASN A 309 -5.88 -8.09 2.91
C ASN A 309 -4.65 -7.60 2.15
N LYS A 310 -4.83 -7.07 0.94
CA LYS A 310 -3.77 -6.50 0.12
C LYS A 310 -3.23 -5.19 0.70
N PHE A 311 -4.08 -4.30 1.18
CA PHE A 311 -3.66 -3.10 1.93
C PHE A 311 -2.87 -3.47 3.18
N LEU A 312 -3.31 -4.50 3.87
CA LEU A 312 -2.74 -4.95 5.11
C LEU A 312 -1.40 -5.64 4.91
N THR A 313 -1.26 -6.46 3.86
CA THR A 313 0.02 -7.01 3.39
C THR A 313 1.02 -5.92 2.99
N ASN A 314 0.54 -4.80 2.49
CA ASN A 314 1.38 -3.65 2.26
C ASN A 314 1.89 -3.00 3.56
N ILE A 315 1.00 -2.84 4.56
CA ILE A 315 1.37 -2.33 5.87
C ILE A 315 2.41 -3.21 6.57
N SER A 316 2.30 -4.54 6.50
CA SER A 316 3.32 -5.42 7.09
C SER A 316 4.72 -5.18 6.52
N ASN A 317 4.81 -4.89 5.23
CA ASN A 317 6.11 -4.69 4.57
C ASN A 317 6.75 -3.31 4.89
N ILE A 318 6.10 -2.48 5.71
CA ILE A 318 6.48 -1.08 5.95
C ILE A 318 7.34 -0.90 7.21
N GLN A 319 7.33 -1.84 8.15
CA GLN A 319 7.92 -1.66 9.49
C GLN A 319 9.37 -2.11 9.69
N LEU A 320 10.13 -2.37 8.63
CA LEU A 320 11.50 -2.90 8.77
C LEU A 320 12.61 -1.85 8.56
N ASN A 321 12.33 -0.58 8.90
CA ASN A 321 13.30 0.52 8.80
C ASN A 321 13.32 1.41 10.07
N ASN A 322 13.55 0.81 11.24
CA ASN A 322 14.26 1.46 12.34
C ASN A 322 15.41 0.55 12.77
#